data_AF-A0A102DG60-F1
#
_entry.id   AF-A0A102DG60-F1
#
_cell.length_a   1.000
_cell.length_b   1.000
_cell.length_c   1.000
_cell.angle_alpha   90.00
_cell.angle_beta   90.00
_cell.angle_gamma   90.00
#
_symmetry.space_group_name_H-M   'P 1'
#
loop_
_entity.id
_entity.type
_entity.pdbx_description
1 polymer ?
#
loop_
_entity_poly.entity_id
_entity_poly.type
_entity_poly.pdbx_seq_one_letter_code
_entity_poly.pdbx_strand_id
1 'polypeptide(L)'
;MTQPQHPGAVVISGSTYLRNARGDLVPIANIKASDLLQDEFVRKMCAYAEDLSAELGRFQSHCYADIADFDALLDQEYGVRNERSTKGNRSFSTIDGSLQVKVCVADQIAFGPELQSAKKLLDELILERAEGADTLLVALVTQAFKTDKEGKVDTGSILALRRLEVDDPRWADIVRAIDDSVKVFGSKSYLRFYRRGGDGRMTMIPLDMASVSPSPTAFARQSLRRRVDELEAALADARRMIDILNQGVSAELFELDKVC
;
A
#
# COMPACT_ATOMS: atom_id res chain seq x y z
N MET A 1 11.86 -38.99 7.34
CA MET A 1 10.92 -38.19 6.55
C MET A 1 10.00 -37.44 7.51
N THR A 2 10.34 -36.21 7.86
CA THR A 2 9.52 -35.39 8.76
C THR A 2 8.32 -34.89 7.97
N GLN A 3 7.09 -35.23 8.37
CA GLN A 3 5.90 -34.70 7.72
C GLN A 3 5.94 -33.17 7.75
N PRO A 4 5.51 -32.47 6.68
CA PRO A 4 5.49 -31.02 6.67
C PRO A 4 4.60 -30.54 7.82
N GLN A 5 5.23 -29.84 8.76
CA GLN A 5 4.56 -29.29 9.92
C GLN A 5 3.80 -28.02 9.48
N HIS A 6 2.56 -27.89 9.91
CA HIS A 6 1.73 -26.74 9.58
C HIS A 6 2.45 -25.42 9.98
N PRO A 7 2.51 -24.39 9.12
CA PRO A 7 3.37 -23.20 9.29
C PRO A 7 3.09 -22.37 10.56
N GLY A 8 1.87 -22.40 11.08
CA GLY A 8 1.50 -21.75 12.35
C GLY A 8 1.66 -22.60 13.61
N ALA A 9 2.18 -23.82 13.50
CA ALA A 9 2.15 -24.81 14.57
C ALA A 9 3.12 -24.51 15.73
N VAL A 10 2.68 -24.78 16.95
CA VAL A 10 3.51 -24.77 18.16
C VAL A 10 3.57 -26.21 18.71
N VAL A 11 4.79 -26.70 18.95
CA VAL A 11 5.00 -28.01 19.59
C VAL A 11 5.09 -27.83 21.10
N ILE A 12 4.24 -28.52 21.85
CA ILE A 12 4.31 -28.57 23.31
C ILE A 12 4.30 -30.03 23.72
N SER A 13 5.34 -30.45 24.43
CA SER A 13 5.50 -31.82 24.95
C SER A 13 5.28 -32.92 23.89
N GLY A 14 5.74 -32.69 22.66
CA GLY A 14 5.63 -33.65 21.55
C GLY A 14 4.29 -33.65 20.80
N SER A 15 3.32 -32.83 21.23
CA SER A 15 2.04 -32.65 20.53
C SER A 15 2.00 -31.30 19.80
N THR A 16 1.34 -31.27 18.64
CA THR A 16 1.27 -30.10 17.77
C THR A 16 -0.06 -29.36 17.92
N TYR A 17 0.01 -28.06 18.20
CA TYR A 17 -1.12 -27.19 18.46
C TYR A 17 -1.12 -25.98 17.51
N LEU A 18 -2.30 -25.39 17.29
CA LEU A 18 -2.48 -24.09 16.67
C LEU A 18 -3.18 -23.13 17.63
N ARG A 19 -2.84 -21.84 17.56
CA ARG A 19 -3.52 -20.79 18.32
C ARG A 19 -4.80 -20.38 17.60
N ASN A 20 -5.93 -20.38 18.31
CA ASN A 20 -7.19 -19.84 17.79
C ASN A 20 -7.23 -18.31 17.91
N ALA A 21 -8.29 -17.67 17.39
CA ALA A 21 -8.48 -16.21 17.46
C ALA A 21 -8.62 -15.64 18.88
N ARG A 22 -8.94 -16.46 19.89
CA ARG A 22 -9.00 -16.08 21.31
C ARG A 22 -7.66 -16.23 22.02
N GLY A 23 -6.66 -16.82 21.35
CA GLY A 23 -5.34 -17.11 21.88
C GLY A 23 -5.19 -18.50 22.51
N ASP A 24 -6.24 -19.32 22.53
CA ASP A 24 -6.18 -20.68 23.08
C ASP A 24 -5.46 -21.65 22.13
N LEU A 25 -4.81 -22.66 22.71
CA LEU A 25 -4.12 -23.71 21.96
C LEU A 25 -5.08 -24.86 21.65
N VAL A 26 -5.31 -25.10 20.36
CA VAL A 26 -6.17 -26.18 19.86
C VAL A 26 -5.27 -27.26 19.24
N PRO A 27 -5.40 -28.54 19.65
CA PRO A 27 -4.68 -29.63 19.00
C PRO A 27 -5.02 -29.70 17.51
N ILE A 28 -4.03 -29.89 16.64
CA ILE A 28 -4.27 -29.96 15.18
C ILE A 28 -5.26 -31.07 14.81
N ALA A 29 -5.23 -32.19 15.53
CA ALA A 29 -6.16 -33.30 15.33
C ALA A 29 -7.64 -32.93 15.50
N ASN A 30 -7.93 -31.86 16.25
CA ASN A 30 -9.29 -31.38 16.52
C ASN A 30 -9.76 -30.32 15.51
N ILE A 31 -8.91 -29.92 14.57
CA ILE A 31 -9.20 -28.89 13.57
C ILE A 31 -9.56 -29.59 12.25
N LYS A 32 -10.57 -29.06 11.56
CA LYS A 32 -10.97 -29.60 10.25
C LYS A 32 -9.84 -29.40 9.24
N ALA A 33 -9.63 -30.40 8.39
CA ALA A 33 -8.64 -30.32 7.32
C ALA A 33 -8.85 -29.12 6.38
N SER A 34 -10.12 -28.73 6.13
CA SER A 34 -10.47 -27.54 5.36
C SER A 34 -9.93 -26.25 5.99
N ASP A 35 -10.01 -26.16 7.31
CA ASP A 35 -9.64 -24.95 8.05
C ASP A 35 -8.11 -24.84 8.15
N LEU A 36 -7.42 -25.99 8.28
CA LEU A 36 -5.96 -26.07 8.19
C LEU A 36 -5.47 -25.62 6.81
N LEU A 37 -6.07 -26.15 5.73
CA LEU A 37 -5.70 -25.77 4.36
C LEU A 37 -5.97 -24.29 4.08
N GLN A 38 -7.07 -23.75 4.62
CA GLN A 38 -7.36 -22.33 4.55
C GLN A 38 -6.31 -21.48 5.30
N ASP A 39 -5.90 -21.88 6.50
CA ASP A 39 -4.88 -21.17 7.28
C ASP A 39 -3.52 -21.19 6.55
N GLU A 40 -3.11 -22.34 5.99
CA GLU A 40 -1.91 -22.45 5.15
C GLU A 40 -1.97 -21.54 3.93
N PHE A 41 -3.11 -21.55 3.23
CA PHE A 41 -3.33 -20.72 2.05
C PHE A 41 -3.22 -19.22 2.37
N VAL A 42 -3.87 -18.77 3.45
CA VAL A 42 -3.83 -17.37 3.89
C VAL A 42 -2.41 -16.98 4.32
N ARG A 43 -1.74 -17.78 5.15
CA ARG A 43 -0.36 -17.50 5.60
C ARG A 43 0.60 -17.38 4.43
N LYS A 44 0.48 -18.26 3.44
CA LYS A 44 1.28 -18.21 2.22
C LYS A 44 1.08 -16.88 1.49
N MET A 45 -0.16 -16.43 1.31
CA MET A 45 -0.44 -15.14 0.67
C MET A 45 0.08 -13.96 1.49
N CYS A 46 -0.11 -13.98 2.81
CA CYS A 46 0.39 -12.95 3.71
C CYS A 46 1.92 -12.84 3.67
N ALA A 47 2.64 -13.96 3.65
CA ALA A 47 4.10 -13.95 3.54
C ALA A 47 4.59 -13.23 2.26
N TYR A 48 3.98 -13.52 1.11
CA TYR A 48 4.30 -12.78 -0.13
C TYR A 48 3.96 -11.29 -0.04
N ALA A 49 2.84 -10.94 0.60
CA ALA A 49 2.44 -9.56 0.78
C ALA A 49 3.40 -8.78 1.70
N GLU A 50 3.89 -9.41 2.77
CA GLU A 50 4.89 -8.85 3.68
C GLU A 50 6.22 -8.57 2.97
N ASP A 51 6.70 -9.52 2.15
CA ASP A 51 7.91 -9.36 1.34
C ASP A 51 7.79 -8.17 0.37
N LEU A 52 6.66 -8.07 -0.36
CA LEU A 52 6.40 -6.97 -1.29
C LEU A 52 6.25 -5.63 -0.55
N SER A 53 5.61 -5.62 0.61
CA SER A 53 5.48 -4.43 1.45
C SER A 53 6.85 -3.92 1.91
N ALA A 54 7.73 -4.84 2.34
CA ALA A 54 9.10 -4.51 2.73
C ALA A 54 9.95 -4.05 1.54
N GLU A 55 9.74 -4.59 0.34
CA GLU A 55 10.39 -4.12 -0.89
C GLU A 55 9.94 -2.69 -1.25
N LEU A 56 8.64 -2.41 -1.23
CA LEU A 56 8.09 -1.08 -1.47
C LEU A 56 8.59 -0.06 -0.44
N GLY A 57 8.65 -0.44 0.84
CA GLY A 57 9.16 0.45 1.90
C GLY A 57 10.64 0.81 1.71
N ARG A 58 11.48 -0.16 1.34
CA ARG A 58 12.89 0.08 1.00
C ARG A 58 13.03 0.98 -0.22
N PHE A 59 12.30 0.66 -1.30
CA PHE A 59 12.30 1.44 -2.52
C PHE A 59 11.89 2.90 -2.26
N GLN A 60 10.81 3.12 -1.51
CA GLN A 60 10.35 4.47 -1.13
C GLN A 60 11.43 5.23 -0.36
N SER A 61 12.07 4.58 0.62
CA SER A 61 13.11 5.19 1.44
C SER A 61 14.33 5.61 0.60
N HIS A 62 14.78 4.75 -0.32
CA HIS A 62 15.85 5.06 -1.25
C HIS A 62 15.50 6.25 -2.15
N CYS A 63 14.32 6.27 -2.76
CA CYS A 63 13.93 7.38 -3.62
C CYS A 63 13.89 8.72 -2.88
N TYR A 64 13.44 8.75 -1.62
CA TYR A 64 13.46 9.99 -0.84
C TYR A 64 14.88 10.44 -0.49
N ALA A 65 15.78 9.51 -0.18
CA ALA A 65 17.20 9.82 0.05
C ALA A 65 17.84 10.39 -1.23
N ASP A 66 17.66 9.73 -2.38
CA ASP A 66 18.21 10.19 -3.66
C ASP A 66 17.70 11.60 -4.04
N ILE A 67 16.41 11.88 -3.79
CA ILE A 67 15.83 13.21 -4.03
C ILE A 67 16.47 14.25 -3.10
N ALA A 68 16.63 13.94 -1.81
CA ALA A 68 17.24 14.85 -0.86
C ALA A 68 18.71 15.15 -1.21
N ASP A 69 19.46 14.14 -1.63
CA ASP A 69 20.85 14.31 -2.08
C ASP A 69 20.92 15.17 -3.35
N PHE A 70 20.01 14.96 -4.31
CA PHE A 70 19.94 15.77 -5.51
C PHE A 70 19.57 17.23 -5.22
N ASP A 71 18.62 17.47 -4.32
CA ASP A 71 18.26 18.81 -3.87
C ASP A 71 19.46 19.50 -3.21
N ALA A 72 20.21 18.79 -2.36
CA ALA A 72 21.40 19.34 -1.70
C ALA A 72 22.48 19.75 -2.71
N LEU A 73 22.65 18.98 -3.80
CA LEU A 73 23.56 19.33 -4.88
C LEU A 73 23.12 20.61 -5.61
N LEU A 74 21.82 20.76 -5.88
CA LEU A 74 21.28 21.97 -6.50
C LEU A 74 21.44 23.18 -5.57
N ASP A 75 21.09 23.05 -4.30
CA ASP A 75 21.24 24.11 -3.31
C ASP A 75 22.70 24.58 -3.22
N GLN A 76 23.65 23.65 -3.26
CA GLN A 76 25.08 23.95 -3.32
C GLN A 76 25.45 24.70 -4.61
N GLU A 77 24.97 24.24 -5.78
CA GLU A 77 25.25 24.87 -7.08
C GLU A 77 24.74 26.32 -7.14
N TYR A 78 23.55 26.58 -6.60
CA TYR A 78 22.91 27.90 -6.61
C TYR A 78 23.23 28.74 -5.36
N GLY A 79 24.07 28.25 -4.44
CA GLY A 79 24.49 28.98 -3.24
C GLY A 79 23.38 29.19 -2.21
N VAL A 80 22.34 28.36 -2.22
CA VAL A 80 21.25 28.37 -1.24
C VAL A 80 21.80 27.82 0.08
N ARG A 81 22.10 28.72 1.02
CA ARG A 81 22.87 28.36 2.22
C ARG A 81 22.10 27.65 3.31
N ASN A 82 20.78 27.75 3.35
CA ASN A 82 19.92 27.14 4.38
C ASN A 82 18.46 27.48 4.07
N GLU A 83 17.72 26.60 3.41
CA GLU A 83 16.27 26.73 3.35
C GLU A 83 15.62 25.41 3.71
N ARG A 84 15.07 25.39 4.92
CA ARG A 84 13.94 24.56 5.35
C ARG A 84 13.42 23.67 4.21
N SER A 85 13.76 22.37 4.24
CA SER A 85 13.27 21.31 3.34
C SER A 85 12.11 21.81 2.46
N THR A 86 12.39 22.05 1.18
CA THR A 86 11.43 22.65 0.22
C THR A 86 10.13 21.86 0.21
N LYS A 87 9.19 22.29 1.05
CA LYS A 87 7.91 21.63 1.24
C LYS A 87 7.04 22.03 0.06
N GLY A 88 6.90 21.14 -0.93
CA GLY A 88 6.11 21.44 -2.11
C GLY A 88 6.06 20.31 -3.12
N ASN A 89 5.17 20.47 -4.10
CA ASN A 89 5.09 19.56 -5.24
C ASN A 89 6.29 19.80 -6.16
N ARG A 90 6.98 18.72 -6.55
CA ARG A 90 8.16 18.79 -7.42
C ARG A 90 8.07 17.74 -8.52
N SER A 91 8.69 18.02 -9.66
CA SER A 91 8.70 17.11 -10.81
C SER A 91 10.10 17.05 -11.39
N PHE A 92 10.60 15.83 -11.59
CA PHE A 92 11.88 15.52 -12.19
C PHE A 92 11.61 14.76 -13.48
N SER A 93 12.18 15.19 -14.60
CA SER A 93 11.97 14.56 -15.91
C SER A 93 13.31 14.22 -16.54
N THR A 94 13.38 13.15 -17.32
CA THR A 94 14.55 12.85 -18.13
C THR A 94 14.67 13.84 -19.29
N ILE A 95 15.89 14.01 -19.83
CA ILE A 95 16.19 14.94 -20.92
C ILE A 95 15.35 14.63 -22.17
N ASP A 96 15.16 13.36 -22.49
CA ASP A 96 14.33 12.89 -23.61
C ASP A 96 12.81 12.98 -23.32
N GLY A 97 12.44 13.33 -22.09
CA GLY A 97 11.05 13.43 -21.62
C GLY A 97 10.31 12.09 -21.63
N SER A 98 11.01 10.96 -21.60
CA SER A 98 10.38 9.63 -21.59
C SER A 98 9.96 9.17 -20.19
N LEU A 99 10.60 9.67 -19.14
CA LEU A 99 10.34 9.31 -17.76
C LEU A 99 10.15 10.56 -16.90
N GLN A 100 9.32 10.44 -15.86
CA GLN A 100 9.08 11.51 -14.91
C GLN A 100 8.79 10.97 -13.51
N VAL A 101 9.36 11.61 -12.50
CA VAL A 101 9.10 11.38 -11.07
C VAL A 101 8.47 12.63 -10.49
N LYS A 102 7.38 12.50 -9.73
CA LYS A 102 6.73 13.60 -9.03
C LYS A 102 6.70 13.36 -7.53
N VAL A 103 7.14 14.35 -6.78
CA VAL A 103 6.87 14.46 -5.34
C VAL A 103 5.58 15.25 -5.20
N CYS A 104 4.56 14.62 -4.62
CA CYS A 104 3.28 15.27 -4.33
C CYS A 104 3.10 15.38 -2.82
N VAL A 105 2.86 16.57 -2.31
CA VAL A 105 2.51 16.83 -0.92
C VAL A 105 1.01 17.08 -0.86
N ALA A 106 0.28 16.25 -0.11
CA ALA A 106 -1.13 16.45 0.14
C ALA A 106 -1.34 16.79 1.61
N ASP A 107 -2.03 17.90 1.86
CA ASP A 107 -2.44 18.28 3.20
C ASP A 107 -3.55 17.36 3.69
N GLN A 108 -3.42 16.94 4.95
CA GLN A 108 -4.46 16.20 5.65
C GLN A 108 -5.33 17.20 6.40
N ILE A 109 -6.57 17.28 5.97
CA ILE A 109 -7.58 18.18 6.52
C ILE A 109 -8.42 17.42 7.52
N ALA A 110 -8.69 18.05 8.66
CA ALA A 110 -9.71 17.66 9.62
C ALA A 110 -10.64 18.85 9.84
N PHE A 111 -11.84 18.57 10.36
CA PHE A 111 -12.80 19.60 10.68
C PHE A 111 -12.87 19.85 12.18
N GLY A 112 -12.84 21.12 12.56
CA GLY A 112 -13.00 21.61 13.91
C GLY A 112 -14.46 21.61 14.39
N PRO A 113 -14.69 22.02 15.66
CA PRO A 113 -16.03 22.06 16.25
C PRO A 113 -17.00 22.99 15.52
N GLU A 114 -16.50 23.97 14.77
CA GLU A 114 -17.30 24.92 13.97
C GLU A 114 -18.18 24.20 12.93
N LEU A 115 -17.78 23.00 12.49
CA LEU A 115 -18.56 22.17 11.58
C LEU A 115 -19.91 21.74 12.18
N GLN A 116 -19.99 21.58 13.51
CA GLN A 116 -21.26 21.26 14.17
C GLN A 116 -22.21 22.46 14.17
N SER A 117 -21.69 23.68 14.22
CA SER A 117 -22.49 24.90 14.07
C SER A 117 -23.04 25.02 12.64
N ALA A 118 -22.23 24.71 11.63
CA ALA A 118 -22.68 24.65 10.24
C ALA A 118 -23.79 23.62 10.05
N LYS A 119 -23.67 22.44 10.66
CA LYS A 119 -24.71 21.39 10.63
C LYS A 119 -26.04 21.89 11.18
N LYS A 120 -26.03 22.58 12.32
CA LYS A 120 -27.27 23.09 12.95
C LYS A 120 -27.99 24.09 12.05
N LEU A 121 -27.26 25.05 11.50
CA LEU A 121 -27.82 26.04 10.55
C LEU A 121 -28.42 25.37 9.32
N LEU A 122 -27.79 24.29 8.84
CA LEU A 122 -28.24 23.54 7.68
C LEU A 122 -29.48 22.67 7.99
N ASP A 123 -29.53 22.05 9.17
CA ASP A 123 -30.71 21.31 9.64
C ASP A 123 -31.91 22.26 9.82
N GLU A 124 -31.69 23.47 10.37
CA GLU A 124 -32.72 24.52 10.47
C GLU A 124 -33.24 24.93 9.09
N LEU A 125 -32.34 25.15 8.13
CA LEU A 125 -32.70 25.50 6.75
C LEU A 125 -33.55 24.40 6.08
N ILE A 126 -33.19 23.13 6.26
CA ILE A 126 -33.93 21.99 5.70
C ILE A 126 -35.31 21.86 6.34
N LEU A 127 -35.41 22.04 7.67
CA LEU A 127 -36.66 21.91 8.41
C LEU A 127 -37.64 23.03 8.04
N GLU A 128 -37.17 24.27 7.88
CA GLU A 128 -38.00 25.39 7.45
C GLU A 128 -38.52 25.21 6.01
N ARG A 129 -37.73 24.59 5.14
CA ARG A 129 -38.13 24.29 3.76
C ARG A 129 -38.95 22.98 3.62
N ALA A 130 -39.42 22.38 4.71
CA ALA A 130 -40.07 21.05 4.71
C ALA A 130 -41.22 20.86 3.71
N GLU A 131 -41.92 21.92 3.26
CA GLU A 131 -42.81 21.87 2.10
C GLU A 131 -42.04 22.27 0.82
N GLY A 132 -41.39 21.29 0.19
CA GLY A 132 -40.66 21.48 -1.08
C GLY A 132 -39.13 21.49 -0.96
N ALA A 133 -38.59 21.07 0.20
CA ALA A 133 -37.16 20.90 0.39
C ALA A 133 -36.58 20.07 -0.75
N ASP A 134 -35.58 20.63 -1.42
CA ASP A 134 -34.93 19.98 -2.54
C ASP A 134 -34.34 18.66 -2.05
N THR A 135 -34.97 17.55 -2.45
CA THR A 135 -34.58 16.20 -2.04
C THR A 135 -33.10 15.94 -2.31
N LEU A 136 -32.53 16.61 -3.31
CA LEU A 136 -31.11 16.58 -3.62
C LEU A 136 -30.27 17.21 -2.51
N LEU A 137 -30.65 18.38 -2.00
CA LEU A 137 -29.94 19.06 -0.92
C LEU A 137 -29.94 18.20 0.35
N VAL A 138 -31.10 17.66 0.73
CA VAL A 138 -31.24 16.79 1.92
C VAL A 138 -30.35 15.56 1.81
N ALA A 139 -30.30 14.93 0.64
CA ALA A 139 -29.44 13.78 0.39
C ALA A 139 -27.95 14.14 0.52
N LEU A 140 -27.53 15.27 -0.04
CA LEU A 140 -26.15 15.76 0.03
C LEU A 140 -25.73 16.07 1.48
N VAL A 141 -26.60 16.74 2.25
CA VAL A 141 -26.36 17.04 3.67
C VAL A 141 -26.18 15.76 4.48
N THR A 142 -27.12 14.83 4.32
CA THR A 142 -27.09 13.54 5.01
C THR A 142 -25.80 12.78 4.69
N GLN A 143 -25.39 12.79 3.43
CA GLN A 143 -24.16 12.13 2.98
C GLN A 143 -22.90 12.81 3.55
N ALA A 144 -22.85 14.14 3.59
CA ALA A 144 -21.66 14.86 4.06
C ALA A 144 -21.43 14.76 5.57
N PHE A 145 -22.49 14.70 6.36
CA PHE A 145 -22.40 14.55 7.81
C PHE A 145 -22.48 13.08 8.27
N LYS A 146 -22.46 12.13 7.32
CA LYS A 146 -22.35 10.71 7.65
C LYS A 146 -20.96 10.44 8.21
N THR A 147 -20.90 10.02 9.47
CA THR A 147 -19.66 9.62 10.11
C THR A 147 -19.29 8.19 9.71
N ASP A 148 -18.01 7.97 9.42
CA ASP A 148 -17.45 6.63 9.26
C ASP A 148 -17.32 5.92 10.63
N LYS A 149 -16.83 4.68 10.61
CA LYS A 149 -16.63 3.88 11.84
C LYS A 149 -15.62 4.50 12.82
N GLU A 150 -14.81 5.47 12.38
CA GLU A 150 -13.85 6.21 13.20
C GLU A 150 -14.38 7.60 13.62
N GLY A 151 -15.64 7.93 13.28
CA GLY A 151 -16.26 9.21 13.59
C GLY A 151 -15.87 10.35 12.64
N LYS A 152 -15.20 10.07 11.51
CA LYS A 152 -14.78 11.08 10.54
C LYS A 152 -15.87 11.31 9.50
N VAL A 153 -16.05 12.58 9.16
CA VAL A 153 -16.95 13.04 8.10
C VAL A 153 -16.25 12.97 6.74
N ASP A 154 -17.03 12.72 5.69
CA ASP A 154 -16.48 12.69 4.33
C ASP A 154 -16.09 14.11 3.88
N THR A 155 -14.78 14.34 3.79
CA THR A 155 -14.22 15.63 3.38
C THR A 155 -14.64 15.99 1.95
N GLY A 156 -14.78 15.00 1.06
CA GLY A 156 -15.23 15.22 -0.31
C GLY A 156 -16.64 15.79 -0.37
N SER A 157 -17.56 15.17 0.37
CA SER A 157 -18.96 15.59 0.44
C SER A 157 -19.15 16.95 1.12
N ILE A 158 -18.40 17.27 2.19
CA ILE A 158 -18.45 18.60 2.82
C ILE A 158 -17.96 19.69 1.85
N LEU A 159 -16.85 19.44 1.15
CA LEU A 159 -16.33 20.38 0.15
C LEU A 159 -17.24 20.48 -1.08
N ALA A 160 -17.98 19.42 -1.42
CA ALA A 160 -18.99 19.48 -2.47
C ALA A 160 -20.19 20.33 -2.05
N LEU A 161 -20.66 20.20 -0.80
CA LEU A 161 -21.71 21.04 -0.24
C LEU A 161 -21.38 22.52 -0.32
N ARG A 162 -20.15 22.89 0.05
CA ARG A 162 -19.65 24.26 -0.02
C ARG A 162 -19.80 24.88 -1.42
N ARG A 163 -19.71 24.07 -2.48
CA ARG A 163 -19.75 24.55 -3.87
C ARG A 163 -21.15 24.75 -4.42
N LEU A 164 -22.20 24.35 -3.68
CA LEU A 164 -23.57 24.54 -4.12
C LEU A 164 -23.94 26.03 -4.07
N GLU A 165 -24.64 26.46 -5.11
CA GLU A 165 -25.27 27.78 -5.16
C GLU A 165 -26.69 27.65 -4.62
N VAL A 166 -26.91 28.09 -3.39
CA VAL A 166 -28.22 28.09 -2.74
C VAL A 166 -28.65 29.53 -2.53
N ASP A 167 -29.81 29.90 -3.07
CA ASP A 167 -30.43 31.20 -2.86
C ASP A 167 -31.06 31.24 -1.45
N ASP A 168 -30.22 31.52 -0.46
CA ASP A 168 -30.61 31.74 0.93
C ASP A 168 -29.62 32.68 1.64
N PRO A 169 -30.09 33.72 2.37
CA PRO A 169 -29.20 34.64 3.08
C PRO A 169 -28.33 33.96 4.15
N ARG A 170 -28.79 32.84 4.75
CA ARG A 170 -28.03 32.09 5.76
C ARG A 170 -26.94 31.21 5.16
N TRP A 171 -26.99 30.94 3.84
CA TRP A 171 -26.03 30.07 3.16
C TRP A 171 -24.59 30.59 3.27
N ALA A 172 -24.41 31.91 3.21
CA ALA A 172 -23.10 32.55 3.39
C ALA A 172 -22.51 32.25 4.78
N ASP A 173 -23.33 32.24 5.83
CA ASP A 173 -22.89 31.92 7.18
C ASP A 173 -22.58 30.42 7.35
N ILE A 174 -23.34 29.54 6.67
CA ILE A 174 -23.06 28.08 6.63
C ILE A 174 -21.72 27.82 5.95
N VAL A 175 -21.49 28.42 4.78
CA VAL A 175 -20.23 28.29 4.03
C VAL A 175 -19.07 28.83 4.86
N ARG A 176 -19.24 29.99 5.54
CA ARG A 176 -18.23 30.54 6.45
C ARG A 176 -17.91 29.59 7.60
N ALA A 177 -18.92 29.02 8.25
CA ALA A 177 -18.72 28.07 9.35
C ALA A 177 -18.02 26.78 8.88
N ILE A 178 -18.30 26.30 7.67
CA ILE A 178 -17.55 25.20 7.04
C ILE A 178 -16.09 25.61 6.83
N ASP A 179 -15.83 26.77 6.24
CA ASP A 179 -14.47 27.26 5.96
C ASP A 179 -13.66 27.46 7.25
N ASP A 180 -14.25 28.02 8.29
CA ASP A 180 -13.62 28.21 9.60
C ASP A 180 -13.29 26.88 10.30
N SER A 181 -14.10 25.84 10.02
CA SER A 181 -13.87 24.50 10.56
C SER A 181 -12.71 23.77 9.90
N VAL A 182 -12.25 24.16 8.71
CA VAL A 182 -11.15 23.48 8.01
C VAL A 182 -9.84 23.69 8.76
N LYS A 183 -9.26 22.61 9.31
CA LYS A 183 -7.94 22.62 9.95
C LYS A 183 -6.98 21.65 9.24
N VAL A 184 -5.80 22.13 8.89
CA VAL A 184 -4.71 21.27 8.39
C VAL A 184 -3.92 20.74 9.59
N PHE A 185 -3.98 19.44 9.84
CA PHE A 185 -3.28 18.83 10.98
C PHE A 185 -1.98 18.12 10.59
N GLY A 186 -1.77 17.90 9.29
CA GLY A 186 -0.58 17.22 8.78
C GLY A 186 -0.47 17.35 7.28
N SER A 187 0.65 16.89 6.75
CA SER A 187 0.86 16.79 5.30
C SER A 187 1.59 15.49 5.01
N LYS A 188 1.11 14.72 4.05
CA LYS A 188 1.74 13.48 3.62
C LYS A 188 2.34 13.66 2.23
N SER A 189 3.61 13.29 2.09
CA SER A 189 4.30 13.25 0.82
C SER A 189 4.12 11.89 0.15
N TYR A 190 3.97 11.90 -1.17
CA TYR A 190 3.82 10.72 -2.01
C TYR A 190 4.71 10.86 -3.24
N LEU A 191 5.23 9.74 -3.73
CA LEU A 191 5.97 9.67 -4.98
C LEU A 191 5.07 9.09 -6.07
N ARG A 192 5.12 9.68 -7.27
CA ARG A 192 4.44 9.17 -8.46
C ARG A 192 5.45 9.04 -9.60
N PHE A 193 5.42 7.91 -10.26
CA PHE A 193 6.30 7.58 -11.37
C PHE A 193 5.51 7.53 -12.65
N TYR A 194 6.09 8.05 -13.73
CA TYR A 194 5.46 8.15 -15.04
C TYR A 194 6.41 7.69 -16.14
N ARG A 195 5.81 7.12 -17.19
CA ARG A 195 6.48 6.78 -18.44
C ARG A 195 5.65 7.28 -19.62
N ARG A 196 6.33 7.83 -20.63
CA ARG A 196 5.72 8.19 -21.90
C ARG A 196 5.42 6.94 -22.73
N GLY A 197 4.15 6.75 -23.10
CA GLY A 197 3.71 5.69 -24.00
C GLY A 197 4.06 6.00 -25.46
N GLY A 198 3.82 5.03 -26.36
CA GLY A 198 3.99 5.21 -27.81
C GLY A 198 3.06 6.25 -28.42
N ASP A 199 1.97 6.60 -27.72
CA ASP A 199 1.02 7.67 -28.04
C ASP A 199 1.50 9.07 -27.59
N GLY A 200 2.69 9.17 -26.99
CA GLY A 200 3.26 10.40 -26.47
C GLY A 200 2.68 10.85 -25.12
N ARG A 201 1.72 10.11 -24.54
CA ARG A 201 1.11 10.47 -23.25
C ARG A 201 1.91 9.93 -22.09
N MET A 202 1.94 10.68 -20.99
CA MET A 202 2.50 10.22 -19.73
C MET A 202 1.52 9.30 -19.02
N THR A 203 1.90 8.04 -18.83
CA THR A 203 1.16 7.02 -18.10
C THR A 203 1.81 6.79 -16.75
N MET A 204 1.00 6.69 -15.69
CA MET A 204 1.51 6.37 -14.36
C MET A 204 2.00 4.94 -14.32
N ILE A 205 3.14 4.71 -13.65
CA ILE A 205 3.61 3.38 -13.29
C ILE A 205 2.96 3.05 -11.94
N PRO A 206 1.95 2.17 -11.89
CA PRO A 206 1.25 1.85 -10.65
C PRO A 206 2.13 1.01 -9.73
N LEU A 207 2.09 1.31 -8.43
CA LEU A 207 2.74 0.54 -7.37
C LEU A 207 1.71 -0.05 -6.39
N ASP A 208 0.43 0.23 -6.58
CA ASP A 208 -0.69 -0.36 -5.84
C ASP A 208 -1.29 -1.55 -6.61
N MET A 209 -1.68 -2.58 -5.88
CA MET A 209 -2.21 -3.82 -6.48
C MET A 209 -3.50 -3.61 -7.29
N ALA A 210 -4.30 -2.59 -6.97
CA ALA A 210 -5.57 -2.33 -7.65
C ALA A 210 -5.38 -1.77 -9.07
N SER A 211 -4.28 -1.05 -9.31
CA SER A 211 -3.99 -0.41 -10.59
C SER A 211 -3.02 -1.20 -11.46
N VAL A 212 -2.46 -2.31 -10.95
CA VAL A 212 -1.52 -3.17 -11.68
C VAL A 212 -2.26 -4.22 -12.51
N SER A 213 -2.14 -4.15 -13.83
CA SER A 213 -2.67 -5.19 -14.73
C SER A 213 -1.67 -6.34 -14.92
N PRO A 214 -2.09 -7.61 -14.78
CA PRO A 214 -1.24 -8.75 -15.14
C PRO A 214 -0.99 -8.72 -16.65
N SER A 215 0.27 -8.52 -17.04
CA SER A 215 0.68 -8.50 -18.44
C SER A 215 1.86 -9.44 -18.67
N PRO A 216 2.05 -9.99 -19.88
CA PRO A 216 3.22 -10.84 -20.17
C PRO A 216 4.55 -10.17 -19.82
N THR A 217 4.64 -8.85 -20.02
CA THR A 217 5.80 -8.04 -19.63
C THR A 217 6.01 -7.97 -18.12
N ALA A 218 4.94 -8.00 -17.32
CA ALA A 218 5.03 -8.06 -15.86
C ALA A 218 5.59 -9.41 -15.39
N PHE A 219 5.21 -10.51 -16.04
CA PHE A 219 5.78 -11.83 -15.75
C PHE A 219 7.22 -11.99 -16.27
N ALA A 220 7.55 -11.34 -17.39
CA ALA A 220 8.89 -11.35 -17.98
C ALA A 220 9.88 -10.44 -17.20
N ARG A 221 9.41 -9.36 -16.59
CA ARG A 221 10.16 -8.59 -15.58
C ARG A 221 10.16 -9.36 -14.26
N GLN A 222 10.78 -10.54 -14.24
CA GLN A 222 11.05 -11.24 -12.99
C GLN A 222 11.88 -10.33 -12.08
N SER A 223 11.42 -10.17 -10.84
CA SER A 223 12.20 -9.56 -9.76
C SER A 223 13.59 -10.22 -9.71
N LEU A 224 14.64 -9.40 -9.59
CA LEU A 224 16.03 -9.87 -9.42
C LEU A 224 16.13 -10.93 -8.32
N ARG A 225 15.32 -10.80 -7.26
CA ARG A 225 15.26 -11.76 -6.14
C ARG A 225 14.76 -13.14 -6.60
N ARG A 226 13.70 -13.20 -7.43
CA ARG A 226 13.19 -14.46 -7.96
C ARG A 226 14.19 -15.14 -8.92
N ARG A 227 14.94 -14.35 -9.69
CA ARG A 227 16.04 -14.88 -10.52
C ARG A 227 17.17 -15.45 -9.65
N VAL A 228 17.47 -14.82 -8.51
CA VAL A 228 18.43 -15.34 -7.54
C VAL A 228 17.90 -16.62 -6.89
N ASP A 229 16.64 -16.67 -6.44
CA ASP A 229 16.04 -17.87 -5.84
C ASP A 229 16.01 -19.06 -6.82
N GLU A 230 15.67 -18.80 -8.09
CA GLU A 230 15.69 -19.81 -9.16
C GLU A 230 17.11 -20.30 -9.46
N LEU A 231 18.11 -19.42 -9.41
CA LEU A 231 19.53 -19.78 -9.54
C LEU A 231 20.03 -20.58 -8.34
N GLU A 232 19.64 -20.22 -7.13
CA GLU A 232 20.00 -20.95 -5.91
C GLU A 232 19.38 -22.36 -5.89
N ALA A 233 18.13 -22.48 -6.31
CA ALA A 233 17.48 -23.79 -6.48
C ALA A 233 18.20 -24.66 -7.53
N ALA A 234 18.53 -24.08 -8.69
CA ALA A 234 19.28 -24.77 -9.74
C ALA A 234 20.69 -25.17 -9.27
N LEU A 235 21.37 -24.34 -8.49
CA LEU A 235 22.68 -24.65 -7.90
C LEU A 235 22.58 -25.80 -6.89
N ALA A 236 21.51 -25.85 -6.10
CA ALA A 236 21.24 -26.93 -5.16
C ALA A 236 20.94 -28.27 -5.87
N ASP A 237 20.24 -28.24 -7.00
CA ASP A 237 20.04 -29.42 -7.85
C ASP A 237 21.34 -29.91 -8.48
N ALA A 238 22.17 -29.01 -9.02
CA ALA A 238 23.46 -29.35 -9.60
C ALA A 238 24.41 -29.98 -8.57
N ARG A 239 24.45 -29.45 -7.34
CA ARG A 239 25.22 -30.04 -6.23
C ARG A 239 24.76 -31.47 -5.92
N ARG A 240 23.45 -31.71 -5.87
CA ARG A 240 22.90 -33.05 -5.67
C ARG A 240 23.31 -34.03 -6.78
N MET A 241 23.30 -33.57 -8.04
CA MET A 241 23.76 -34.41 -9.15
C MET A 241 25.26 -34.74 -9.06
N ILE A 242 26.10 -33.78 -8.69
CA ILE A 242 27.53 -33.99 -8.49
C ILE A 242 27.77 -35.00 -7.35
N ASP A 243 27.04 -34.89 -6.25
CA ASP A 243 27.15 -35.84 -5.14
C ASP A 243 26.75 -37.27 -5.56
N ILE A 244 25.68 -37.42 -6.36
CA ILE A 244 25.26 -38.72 -6.91
C ILE A 244 26.35 -39.30 -7.82
N LEU A 245 26.95 -38.48 -8.69
CA LEU A 245 28.03 -38.92 -9.58
C LEU A 245 29.27 -39.34 -8.78
N ASN A 246 29.64 -38.59 -7.74
CA ASN A 246 30.79 -38.91 -6.88
C ASN A 246 30.56 -40.18 -6.06
N GLN A 247 29.32 -40.44 -5.63
CA GLN A 247 28.95 -41.71 -4.96
C GLN A 247 29.00 -42.90 -5.93
N GLY A 248 28.56 -42.71 -7.19
CA GLY A 248 28.67 -43.73 -8.23
C GLY A 248 30.12 -44.09 -8.58
N VAL A 249 30.99 -43.09 -8.74
CA VAL A 249 32.43 -43.29 -9.00
C VAL A 249 33.12 -43.99 -7.83
N SER A 250 32.75 -43.66 -6.59
CA SER A 250 33.28 -44.34 -5.41
C SER A 250 32.84 -45.81 -5.32
N ALA A 251 31.63 -46.14 -5.80
CA ALA A 251 31.12 -47.51 -5.83
C ALA A 251 31.80 -48.36 -6.92
N GLU A 252 32.07 -47.81 -8.11
CA GLU A 252 32.79 -48.51 -9.19
C GLU A 252 34.27 -48.74 -8.84
N LEU A 253 34.94 -47.79 -8.18
CA LEU A 253 36.31 -47.97 -7.69
C LEU A 253 36.40 -49.08 -6.64
N PHE A 254 35.38 -49.22 -5.78
CA PHE A 254 35.34 -50.26 -4.75
C PHE A 254 35.00 -51.66 -5.29
N GLU A 255 34.31 -51.76 -6.43
CA GLU A 255 34.09 -53.00 -7.16
C GLU A 255 35.36 -53.47 -7.90
N LEU A 256 36.13 -52.53 -8.48
CA LEU A 256 37.40 -52.86 -9.16
C LEU A 256 38.48 -53.40 -8.21
N ASP A 257 38.54 -52.89 -6.97
CA ASP A 257 39.47 -53.37 -5.93
C ASP A 257 39.13 -54.77 -5.40
N LYS A 258 37.93 -55.30 -5.68
CA LYS A 258 37.53 -56.68 -5.29
C LYS A 258 37.81 -57.73 -6.37
N VAL A 259 38.21 -57.31 -7.56
CA VAL A 259 38.46 -58.18 -8.74
C VAL A 259 39.97 -58.41 -8.98
N CYS A 260 40.85 -57.71 -8.23
CA CYS A 260 42.28 -58.02 -8.14
C CYS A 260 42.60 -58.85 -6.90
#